data_AF-A0A142BFB2-F1
#
_entry.id   AF-A0A142BFB2-F1
#
_cell.length_a   1.000
_cell.length_b   1.000
_cell.length_c   1.000
_cell.angle_alpha   90.00
_cell.angle_beta   90.00
_cell.angle_gamma   90.00
#
_symmetry.space_group_name_H-M   'P 1'
#
loop_
_entity.id
_entity.type
_entity.pdbx_description
1 polymer ?
#
loop_
_entity_poly.entity_id
_entity_poly.type
_entity_poly.pdbx_seq_one_letter_code
_entity_poly.pdbx_strand_id
1 'polypeptide(L)'
;MKTLARILFPMMLLATESILASDNITALRDYIKATYGEELMISDAQVSQLSWVMDNPHATPEMDHHKLAGMHKEVPRALSRIYNLQRLRSGTPQDYEQFIAPQKKEMVTPLSPDSFRQLSDAIRSMDEYHYEVLAAAAIISSVTLSPEAIKRARLVPDLKLPTDSVQFLAVTAPEASKIYPLAQLLSKRFKTGNHLFEIAFMPNSHLRHMMYNEGSLTMYEHIERGLSNGSVSRNDLTFWYYHWVINIAGFRGQIAPKGSLYLTQNTYNAMSAVKAVLDKLGKDKGNKSFNPMRAYLGKRADWLKLDHYTHNTDEQIALASIAASLRLFSPDQGKQLYQAFHKLSSKDQKRWLDYSHYQLSNTTTPAPTYAPALFANAVVEAGLADTIISVLPLFLDVIDKEQQMRKNGQLNPEVPVSFRLLSQHQQVHRLLHQLHRGLVIIDPVTGVASITK
;
A
#
# COMPACT_ATOMS: atom_id res chain seq x y z
N MET A 1 7.46 10.75 53.74
CA MET A 1 8.27 10.35 52.56
C MET A 1 7.52 9.49 51.54
N LYS A 2 6.75 8.45 51.92
CA LYS A 2 6.04 7.56 50.96
C LYS A 2 4.97 8.25 50.09
N THR A 3 4.40 9.37 50.55
CA THR A 3 3.38 10.13 49.81
C THR A 3 3.96 11.10 48.79
N LEU A 4 5.15 11.66 49.04
CA LEU A 4 5.83 12.59 48.13
C LEU A 4 6.36 11.86 46.88
N ALA A 5 6.89 10.64 47.07
CA ALA A 5 7.36 9.79 45.98
C ALA A 5 6.22 9.32 45.04
N ARG A 6 4.99 9.19 45.55
CA ARG A 6 3.81 8.79 44.75
C ARG A 6 3.26 9.93 43.86
N ILE A 7 3.60 11.19 44.14
CA ILE A 7 3.19 12.35 43.35
C ILE A 7 4.31 12.80 42.41
N LEU A 8 5.56 12.75 42.86
CA LEU A 8 6.74 13.14 42.06
C LEU A 8 6.99 12.19 40.88
N PHE A 9 6.75 10.89 41.03
CA PHE A 9 6.97 9.92 39.97
C PHE A 9 6.02 10.08 38.76
N PRO A 10 4.69 10.21 38.93
CA PRO A 10 3.80 10.52 37.81
C PRO A 10 4.02 11.92 37.22
N MET A 11 4.42 12.93 38.01
CA MET A 11 4.80 14.24 37.45
C MET A 11 6.06 14.17 36.59
N MET A 12 7.08 13.39 36.99
CA MET A 12 8.28 13.19 36.16
C MET A 12 7.96 12.46 34.86
N LEU A 13 7.09 11.43 34.90
CA LEU A 13 6.65 10.72 33.70
C LEU A 13 5.90 11.64 32.72
N LEU A 14 5.00 12.49 33.24
CA LEU A 14 4.29 13.49 32.44
C LEU A 14 5.23 14.55 31.87
N ALA A 15 6.23 14.98 32.64
CA ALA A 15 7.25 15.92 32.15
C ALA A 15 8.09 15.30 31.03
N THR A 16 8.53 14.05 31.17
CA THR A 16 9.33 13.37 30.14
C THR A 16 8.56 13.13 28.84
N GLU A 17 7.27 12.76 28.91
CA GLU A 17 6.42 12.62 27.71
C GLU A 17 6.21 13.97 27.01
N SER A 18 6.03 15.05 27.79
CA SER A 18 5.87 16.40 27.22
C SER A 18 7.13 16.92 26.51
N ILE A 19 8.31 16.62 27.06
CA ILE A 19 9.60 17.02 26.48
C ILE A 19 9.88 16.24 25.18
N LEU A 20 9.68 14.92 25.18
CA LEU A 20 9.85 14.09 23.98
C LEU A 20 8.90 14.50 22.84
N ALA A 21 7.63 14.80 23.17
CA ALA A 21 6.68 15.28 22.19
C ALA A 21 7.07 16.65 21.61
N SER A 22 7.61 17.57 22.43
CA SER A 22 8.11 18.86 21.94
C SER A 22 9.36 18.73 21.07
N ASP A 23 10.25 17.80 21.38
CA ASP A 23 11.46 17.55 20.60
C ASP A 23 11.12 16.94 19.24
N ASN A 24 10.20 15.98 19.20
CA ASN A 24 9.71 15.36 17.96
C ASN A 24 9.10 16.40 17.01
N ILE A 25 8.22 17.29 17.53
CA ILE A 25 7.62 18.37 16.73
C ILE A 25 8.68 19.33 16.19
N THR A 26 9.68 19.69 17.01
CA THR A 26 10.76 20.58 16.58
C THR A 26 11.57 19.96 15.45
N ALA A 27 12.00 18.70 15.60
CA ALA A 27 12.72 17.97 14.55
C ALA A 27 11.93 17.87 13.23
N LEU A 28 10.61 17.64 13.33
CA LEU A 28 9.71 17.63 12.17
C LEU A 28 9.66 18.98 11.46
N ARG A 29 9.53 20.08 12.21
CA ARG A 29 9.51 21.44 11.65
C ARG A 29 10.83 21.80 10.99
N ASP A 30 11.95 21.44 11.59
CA ASP A 30 13.28 21.66 11.01
C ASP A 30 13.44 20.89 9.70
N TYR A 31 13.02 19.63 9.66
CA TYR A 31 13.01 18.84 8.42
C TYR A 31 12.11 19.46 7.34
N ILE A 32 10.89 19.89 7.70
CA ILE A 32 9.96 20.53 6.76
C ILE A 32 10.58 21.80 6.18
N LYS A 33 11.14 22.66 7.02
CA LYS A 33 11.79 23.91 6.60
C LYS A 33 13.00 23.66 5.71
N ALA A 34 13.87 22.72 6.09
CA ALA A 34 15.07 22.39 5.31
C ALA A 34 14.74 21.74 3.96
N THR A 35 13.71 20.90 3.92
CA THR A 35 13.38 20.11 2.72
C THR A 35 12.47 20.89 1.78
N TYR A 36 11.36 21.43 2.30
CA TYR A 36 10.29 22.03 1.52
C TYR A 36 10.29 23.55 1.54
N GLY A 37 10.84 24.17 2.60
CA GLY A 37 10.76 25.62 2.79
C GLY A 37 9.29 26.06 2.88
N GLU A 38 8.95 27.14 2.19
CA GLU A 38 7.59 27.68 2.13
C GLU A 38 6.70 26.99 1.09
N GLU A 39 7.25 26.09 0.27
CA GLU A 39 6.48 25.44 -0.81
C GLU A 39 5.45 24.41 -0.30
N LEU A 40 5.63 23.89 0.93
CA LEU A 40 4.71 22.95 1.56
C LEU A 40 3.83 23.67 2.58
N MET A 41 2.55 23.82 2.24
CA MET A 41 1.57 24.37 3.18
C MET A 41 1.13 23.25 4.15
N ILE A 42 1.54 23.31 5.41
CA ILE A 42 1.15 22.32 6.41
C ILE A 42 0.76 23.00 7.72
N SER A 43 -0.37 22.60 8.27
CA SER A 43 -0.89 23.16 9.52
C SER A 43 -0.22 22.56 10.75
N ASP A 44 -0.28 23.29 11.86
CA ASP A 44 0.21 22.79 13.16
C ASP A 44 -0.50 21.52 13.62
N ALA A 45 -1.80 21.39 13.33
CA ALA A 45 -2.54 20.17 13.63
C ALA A 45 -2.02 18.96 12.83
N GLN A 46 -1.61 19.16 11.57
CA GLN A 46 -1.02 18.10 10.74
C GLN A 46 0.37 17.72 11.25
N VAL A 47 1.22 18.69 11.60
CA VAL A 47 2.54 18.41 12.18
C VAL A 47 2.42 17.70 13.52
N SER A 48 1.52 18.17 14.38
CA SER A 48 1.26 17.60 15.70
C SER A 48 0.75 16.16 15.61
N GLN A 49 -0.16 15.85 14.68
CA GLN A 49 -0.58 14.46 14.50
C GLN A 49 0.49 13.61 13.84
N LEU A 50 1.23 14.13 12.85
CA LEU A 50 2.31 13.38 12.19
C LEU A 50 3.42 13.00 13.18
N SER A 51 3.66 13.79 14.23
CA SER A 51 4.71 13.49 15.22
C SER A 51 4.54 12.16 15.95
N TRP A 52 3.32 11.61 15.96
CA TRP A 52 3.05 10.29 16.55
C TRP A 52 3.85 9.18 15.86
N VAL A 53 4.30 9.39 14.63
CA VAL A 53 5.08 8.40 13.88
C VAL A 53 6.52 8.27 14.35
N MET A 54 7.07 9.26 15.06
CA MET A 54 8.48 9.31 15.42
C MET A 54 8.90 8.14 16.31
N ASP A 55 7.99 7.69 17.17
CA ASP A 55 8.19 6.58 18.10
C ASP A 55 7.55 5.26 17.60
N ASN A 56 7.13 5.21 16.33
CA ASN A 56 6.48 4.03 15.75
C ASN A 56 7.53 2.94 15.45
N PRO A 57 7.43 1.74 16.04
CA PRO A 57 8.35 0.65 15.74
C PRO A 57 8.05 -0.02 14.39
N HIS A 58 6.89 0.27 13.78
CA HIS A 58 6.45 -0.34 12.54
C HIS A 58 6.79 0.56 11.34
N ALA A 59 7.44 -0.03 10.33
CA ALA A 59 7.83 0.69 9.13
C ALA A 59 7.75 -0.22 7.89
N THR A 60 7.27 0.31 6.76
CA THR A 60 7.10 -0.48 5.52
C THR A 60 8.45 -0.79 4.86
N PRO A 61 8.82 -2.05 4.57
CA PRO A 61 10.17 -2.47 4.14
C PRO A 61 10.59 -2.04 2.71
N GLU A 62 9.72 -1.38 1.93
CA GLU A 62 10.06 -0.96 0.56
C GLU A 62 11.30 -0.05 0.53
N MET A 63 12.36 -0.53 -0.15
CA MET A 63 13.64 0.13 -0.43
C MET A 63 14.33 0.73 0.82
N ASP A 64 14.58 -0.13 1.81
CA ASP A 64 15.13 0.22 3.15
C ASP A 64 16.62 0.65 3.17
N HIS A 65 17.23 0.91 2.01
CA HIS A 65 18.65 1.28 1.91
C HIS A 65 18.93 2.74 2.34
N HIS A 66 17.91 3.60 2.38
CA HIS A 66 18.05 5.00 2.74
C HIS A 66 17.72 5.23 4.22
N LYS A 67 18.73 5.14 5.09
CA LYS A 67 18.59 5.59 6.48
C LYS A 67 18.62 7.12 6.53
N LEU A 68 17.51 7.73 6.94
CA LEU A 68 17.49 9.14 7.32
C LEU A 68 17.96 9.25 8.78
N ALA A 69 18.98 10.06 9.04
CA ALA A 69 19.46 10.27 10.40
C ALA A 69 18.36 10.93 11.25
N GLY A 70 17.91 10.22 12.29
CA GLY A 70 16.97 10.77 13.29
C GLY A 70 15.52 10.99 12.83
N MET A 71 15.13 10.56 11.63
CA MET A 71 13.76 10.76 11.11
C MET A 71 13.11 9.43 10.72
N HIS A 72 11.92 9.16 11.25
CA HIS A 72 11.16 7.98 10.86
C HIS A 72 10.75 8.06 9.38
N LYS A 73 10.95 6.98 8.62
CA LYS A 73 10.81 6.98 7.14
C LYS A 73 9.40 7.25 6.62
N GLU A 74 8.38 7.08 7.46
CA GLU A 74 6.99 7.43 7.11
C GLU A 74 6.74 8.95 7.16
N VAL A 75 7.56 9.73 7.88
CA VAL A 75 7.47 11.21 7.87
C VAL A 75 7.62 11.79 6.45
N PRO A 76 8.75 11.56 5.73
CA PRO A 76 8.92 12.12 4.40
C PRO A 76 7.93 11.54 3.40
N ARG A 77 7.42 10.31 3.60
CA ARG A 77 6.32 9.75 2.79
C ARG A 77 5.04 10.55 3.00
N ALA A 78 4.64 10.79 4.25
CA ALA A 78 3.45 11.57 4.58
C ALA A 78 3.54 12.99 4.00
N LEU A 79 4.68 13.68 4.20
CA LEU A 79 4.90 15.04 3.71
C LEU A 79 4.92 15.09 2.17
N SER A 80 5.54 14.12 1.51
CA SER A 80 5.52 14.00 0.05
C SER A 80 4.11 13.79 -0.49
N ARG A 81 3.25 13.02 0.20
CA ARG A 81 1.83 12.87 -0.17
C ARG A 81 1.11 14.23 -0.13
N ILE A 82 1.31 15.02 0.92
CA ILE A 82 0.71 16.38 1.04
C ILE A 82 1.25 17.33 -0.03
N TYR A 83 2.57 17.34 -0.24
CA TYR A 83 3.21 18.17 -1.26
C TYR A 83 2.63 17.86 -2.65
N ASN A 84 2.58 16.58 -3.02
CA ASN A 84 2.06 16.14 -4.30
C ASN A 84 0.56 16.41 -4.45
N LEU A 85 -0.24 16.30 -3.38
CA LEU A 85 -1.64 16.72 -3.37
C LEU A 85 -1.79 18.22 -3.68
N GLN A 86 -0.93 19.08 -3.12
CA GLN A 86 -0.93 20.52 -3.40
C GLN A 86 -0.55 20.83 -4.84
N ARG A 87 0.48 20.17 -5.38
CA ARG A 87 0.88 20.30 -6.79
C ARG A 87 -0.26 19.91 -7.74
N LEU A 88 -0.97 18.81 -7.45
CA LEU A 88 -2.14 18.39 -8.21
C LEU A 88 -3.32 19.37 -8.07
N ARG A 89 -3.49 19.99 -6.90
CA ARG A 89 -4.56 20.97 -6.67
C ARG A 89 -4.30 22.30 -7.38
N SER A 90 -3.05 22.76 -7.50
CA SER A 90 -2.74 23.96 -8.28
C SER A 90 -2.70 23.66 -9.78
N GLY A 91 -2.12 22.53 -10.17
CA GLY A 91 -2.25 21.99 -11.53
C GLY A 91 -1.53 22.80 -12.61
N THR A 92 -0.56 23.63 -12.26
CA THR A 92 0.16 24.47 -13.23
C THR A 92 1.20 23.66 -14.01
N PRO A 93 1.70 24.17 -15.16
CA PRO A 93 2.82 23.55 -15.86
C PRO A 93 4.07 23.39 -14.98
N GLN A 94 4.34 24.35 -14.10
CA GLN A 94 5.45 24.25 -13.15
C GLN A 94 5.22 23.13 -12.12
N ASP A 95 3.98 22.95 -11.66
CA ASP A 95 3.65 21.86 -10.74
C ASP A 95 3.84 20.49 -11.39
N TYR A 96 3.48 20.36 -12.67
CA TYR A 96 3.78 19.15 -13.44
C TYR A 96 5.28 18.87 -13.49
N GLU A 97 6.09 19.87 -13.85
CA GLU A 97 7.55 19.74 -13.92
C GLU A 97 8.16 19.35 -12.56
N GLN A 98 7.70 19.95 -11.47
CA GLN A 98 8.11 19.59 -10.10
C GLN A 98 7.64 18.18 -9.73
N PHE A 99 6.44 17.79 -10.12
CA PHE A 99 5.86 16.49 -9.82
C PHE A 99 6.68 15.35 -10.44
N ILE A 100 7.10 15.49 -11.69
CA ILE A 100 7.84 14.45 -12.41
C ILE A 100 9.36 14.58 -12.34
N ALA A 101 9.90 15.65 -11.72
CA ALA A 101 11.34 15.88 -11.62
C ALA A 101 12.14 14.66 -11.10
N PRO A 102 11.66 13.89 -10.10
CA PRO A 102 12.34 12.67 -9.67
C PRO A 102 12.34 11.57 -10.73
N GLN A 103 11.28 11.47 -11.53
CA GLN A 103 11.11 10.42 -12.55
C GLN A 103 12.05 10.62 -13.73
N LYS A 104 12.39 11.87 -14.07
CA LYS A 104 13.34 12.20 -15.15
C LYS A 104 14.77 11.71 -14.88
N LYS A 105 15.10 11.46 -13.61
CA LYS A 105 16.42 10.96 -13.19
C LYS A 105 16.51 9.44 -13.23
N GLU A 106 15.37 8.76 -13.28
CA GLU A 106 15.28 7.31 -13.34
C GLU A 106 15.05 6.88 -14.80
N MET A 107 15.51 5.69 -15.19
CA MET A 107 15.22 5.11 -16.52
C MET A 107 13.78 4.58 -16.61
N VAL A 108 12.80 5.43 -16.26
CA VAL A 108 11.37 5.11 -16.25
C VAL A 108 10.62 6.08 -17.15
N THR A 109 9.45 5.68 -17.65
CA THR A 109 8.57 6.56 -18.41
C THR A 109 7.87 7.54 -17.46
N PRO A 110 8.16 8.85 -17.52
CA PRO A 110 7.52 9.81 -16.62
C PRO A 110 6.00 9.87 -16.86
N LEU A 111 5.24 10.25 -15.85
CA LEU A 111 3.82 10.57 -16.00
C LEU A 111 3.66 11.63 -17.10
N SER A 112 2.78 11.39 -18.07
CA SER A 112 2.54 12.33 -19.15
C SER A 112 1.83 13.60 -18.67
N PRO A 113 1.96 14.73 -19.40
CA PRO A 113 1.23 15.96 -19.08
C PRO A 113 -0.29 15.75 -19.06
N ASP A 114 -0.82 14.94 -19.97
CA ASP A 114 -2.27 14.68 -20.05
C ASP A 114 -2.77 13.85 -18.86
N SER A 115 -2.00 12.84 -18.45
CA SER A 115 -2.36 12.05 -17.26
C SER A 115 -2.27 12.88 -15.99
N PHE A 116 -1.25 13.75 -15.87
CA PHE A 116 -1.17 14.71 -14.77
C PHE A 116 -2.37 15.67 -14.76
N ARG A 117 -2.75 16.21 -15.93
CA ARG A 117 -3.89 17.11 -16.05
C ARG A 117 -5.20 16.44 -15.65
N GLN A 118 -5.45 15.20 -16.07
CA GLN A 118 -6.63 14.43 -15.65
C GLN A 118 -6.71 14.28 -14.13
N LEU A 119 -5.60 13.95 -13.47
CA LEU A 119 -5.54 13.87 -12.00
C LEU A 119 -5.76 15.24 -11.36
N SER A 120 -5.09 16.28 -11.87
CA SER A 120 -5.19 17.65 -11.39
C SER A 120 -6.61 18.20 -11.48
N ASP A 121 -7.26 18.06 -12.63
CA ASP A 121 -8.63 18.55 -12.86
C ASP A 121 -9.63 17.89 -11.90
N ALA A 122 -9.44 16.60 -11.62
CA ALA A 122 -10.27 15.90 -10.65
C ALA A 122 -10.00 16.35 -9.21
N ILE A 123 -8.74 16.52 -8.81
CA ILE A 123 -8.40 17.05 -7.48
C ILE A 123 -8.89 18.49 -7.33
N ARG A 124 -8.84 19.32 -8.39
CA ARG A 124 -9.34 20.70 -8.43
C ARG A 124 -10.86 20.82 -8.33
N SER A 125 -11.59 19.84 -8.87
CA SER A 125 -13.05 19.84 -8.82
C SER A 125 -13.62 19.38 -7.48
N MET A 126 -12.79 18.79 -6.59
CA MET A 126 -13.22 18.46 -5.23
C MET A 126 -13.58 19.71 -4.43
N ASP A 127 -14.63 19.60 -3.62
CA ASP A 127 -14.92 20.59 -2.60
C ASP A 127 -13.84 20.59 -1.49
N GLU A 128 -13.91 21.61 -0.64
CA GLU A 128 -12.93 21.81 0.43
C GLU A 128 -12.92 20.62 1.43
N TYR A 129 -14.08 20.06 1.75
CA TYR A 129 -14.17 18.94 2.69
C TYR A 129 -13.47 17.69 2.16
N HIS A 130 -13.74 17.27 0.91
CA HIS A 130 -13.08 16.12 0.31
C HIS A 130 -11.57 16.33 0.20
N TYR A 131 -11.14 17.53 -0.21
CA TYR A 131 -9.72 17.86 -0.29
C TYR A 131 -9.02 17.78 1.08
N GLU A 132 -9.63 18.34 2.13
CA GLU A 132 -9.07 18.30 3.48
C GLU A 132 -9.07 16.89 4.08
N VAL A 133 -10.07 16.05 3.79
CA VAL A 133 -10.05 14.64 4.20
C VAL A 133 -8.93 13.88 3.49
N LEU A 134 -8.66 14.12 2.19
CA LEU A 134 -7.50 13.52 1.52
C LEU A 134 -6.18 13.90 2.20
N ALA A 135 -6.03 15.18 2.55
CA ALA A 135 -4.85 15.66 3.28
C ALA A 135 -4.73 15.02 4.67
N ALA A 136 -5.84 14.91 5.42
CA ALA A 136 -5.85 14.25 6.72
C ALA A 136 -5.54 12.75 6.61
N ALA A 137 -6.11 12.04 5.62
CA ALA A 137 -5.88 10.62 5.39
C ALA A 137 -4.42 10.32 5.02
N ALA A 138 -3.74 11.21 4.29
CA ALA A 138 -2.31 11.09 3.99
C ALA A 138 -1.42 11.10 5.26
N ILE A 139 -1.81 11.86 6.29
CA ILE A 139 -1.15 11.86 7.61
C ILE A 139 -1.58 10.64 8.43
N ILE A 140 -2.89 10.37 8.54
CA ILE A 140 -3.46 9.27 9.33
C ILE A 140 -2.87 7.92 8.90
N SER A 141 -2.74 7.68 7.59
CA SER A 141 -2.13 6.46 7.04
C SER A 141 -0.69 6.21 7.49
N SER A 142 0.02 7.25 7.96
CA SER A 142 1.41 7.17 8.39
C SER A 142 1.55 6.93 9.89
N VAL A 143 0.53 7.25 10.69
CA VAL A 143 0.56 7.10 12.16
C VAL A 143 -0.13 5.82 12.65
N THR A 144 -0.56 4.96 11.73
CA THR A 144 -1.13 3.65 12.03
C THR A 144 -0.20 2.83 12.94
N LEU A 145 -0.78 2.16 13.93
CA LEU A 145 -0.06 1.39 14.96
C LEU A 145 0.97 2.19 15.80
N SER A 146 1.03 3.52 15.69
CA SER A 146 1.84 4.31 16.63
C SER A 146 1.34 4.14 18.06
N PRO A 147 2.21 4.27 19.08
CA PRO A 147 1.82 4.17 20.49
C PRO A 147 0.62 5.06 20.85
N GLU A 148 0.60 6.31 20.36
CA GLU A 148 -0.47 7.26 20.61
C GLU A 148 -1.78 6.89 19.88
N ALA A 149 -1.70 6.42 18.62
CA ALA A 149 -2.89 5.94 17.91
C ALA A 149 -3.51 4.72 18.61
N ILE A 150 -2.69 3.75 19.05
CA ILE A 150 -3.16 2.58 19.81
C ILE A 150 -3.77 3.01 21.13
N LYS A 151 -3.10 3.89 21.88
CA LYS A 151 -3.58 4.40 23.17
C LYS A 151 -4.97 5.02 23.03
N ARG A 152 -5.19 5.86 22.01
CA ARG A 152 -6.50 6.47 21.75
C ARG A 152 -7.54 5.48 21.26
N ALA A 153 -7.17 4.56 20.37
CA ALA A 153 -8.07 3.53 19.88
C ALA A 153 -8.57 2.61 21.00
N ARG A 154 -7.74 2.32 22.01
CA ARG A 154 -8.13 1.55 23.22
C ARG A 154 -9.18 2.25 24.10
N LEU A 155 -9.36 3.56 23.95
CA LEU A 155 -10.39 4.31 24.67
C LEU A 155 -11.77 4.21 24.00
N VAL A 156 -11.84 3.66 22.78
CA VAL A 156 -13.10 3.42 22.08
C VAL A 156 -13.65 2.05 22.51
N PRO A 157 -14.84 1.98 23.13
CA PRO A 157 -15.44 0.73 23.56
C PRO A 157 -15.58 -0.28 22.41
N ASP A 158 -15.44 -1.56 22.72
CA ASP A 158 -15.66 -2.71 21.83
C ASP A 158 -14.75 -2.80 20.59
N LEU A 159 -13.76 -1.89 20.47
CA LEU A 159 -12.84 -1.87 19.34
C LEU A 159 -11.76 -2.96 19.48
N LYS A 160 -11.81 -3.98 18.63
CA LYS A 160 -10.78 -5.04 18.55
C LYS A 160 -9.62 -4.58 17.67
N LEU A 161 -8.48 -4.26 18.27
CA LEU A 161 -7.34 -3.68 17.55
C LEU A 161 -6.52 -4.76 16.82
N PRO A 162 -6.41 -4.70 15.48
CA PRO A 162 -5.53 -5.57 14.72
C PRO A 162 -4.06 -5.21 14.90
N THR A 163 -3.17 -6.16 14.61
CA THR A 163 -1.70 -5.94 14.57
C THR A 163 -1.18 -5.59 13.17
N ASP A 164 -2.05 -5.70 12.15
CA ASP A 164 -1.75 -5.25 10.78
C ASP A 164 -2.18 -3.80 10.57
N SER A 165 -1.33 -3.01 9.90
CA SER A 165 -1.55 -1.58 9.73
C SER A 165 -2.76 -1.22 8.88
N VAL A 166 -3.09 -2.04 7.87
CA VAL A 166 -4.21 -1.80 6.96
C VAL A 166 -5.51 -2.18 7.67
N GLN A 167 -5.52 -3.33 8.34
CA GLN A 167 -6.66 -3.74 9.17
C GLN A 167 -6.91 -2.74 10.31
N PHE A 168 -5.87 -2.22 10.96
CA PHE A 168 -5.99 -1.20 12.00
C PHE A 168 -6.65 0.08 11.49
N LEU A 169 -6.25 0.59 10.31
CA LEU A 169 -6.90 1.75 9.70
C LEU A 169 -8.36 1.47 9.36
N ALA A 170 -8.66 0.29 8.81
CA ALA A 170 -10.04 -0.09 8.47
C ALA A 170 -10.95 -0.21 9.70
N VAL A 171 -10.45 -0.78 10.80
CA VAL A 171 -11.20 -0.91 12.06
C VAL A 171 -11.38 0.44 12.76
N THR A 172 -10.38 1.33 12.69
CA THR A 172 -10.44 2.65 13.35
C THR A 172 -11.18 3.71 12.55
N ALA A 173 -11.36 3.53 11.24
CA ALA A 173 -11.97 4.52 10.36
C ALA A 173 -13.41 4.93 10.73
N PRO A 174 -14.33 4.01 11.10
CA PRO A 174 -15.67 4.38 11.55
C PRO A 174 -15.68 5.27 12.79
N GLU A 175 -14.58 5.27 13.55
CA GLU A 175 -14.40 6.01 14.80
C GLU A 175 -13.29 7.06 14.70
N ALA A 176 -12.95 7.48 13.46
CA ALA A 176 -11.80 8.33 13.18
C ALA A 176 -11.82 9.63 13.99
N SER A 177 -12.96 10.31 14.11
CA SER A 177 -13.08 11.56 14.89
C SER A 177 -12.89 11.41 16.40
N LYS A 178 -12.99 10.20 16.95
CA LYS A 178 -12.69 9.90 18.37
C LYS A 178 -11.20 9.60 18.58
N ILE A 179 -10.53 9.08 17.55
CA ILE A 179 -9.16 8.58 17.64
C ILE A 179 -8.14 9.61 17.13
N TYR A 180 -8.44 10.28 16.02
CA TYR A 180 -7.52 11.13 15.28
C TYR A 180 -7.92 12.62 15.37
N PRO A 181 -7.06 13.50 15.93
CA PRO A 181 -7.34 14.93 16.05
C PRO A 181 -7.72 15.61 14.73
N LEU A 182 -7.06 15.29 13.62
CA LEU A 182 -7.40 15.84 12.30
C LEU A 182 -8.82 15.46 11.88
N ALA A 183 -9.23 14.20 12.07
CA ALA A 183 -10.60 13.78 11.78
C ALA A 183 -11.62 14.48 12.69
N GLN A 184 -11.27 14.69 13.96
CA GLN A 184 -12.10 15.44 14.90
C GLN A 184 -12.30 16.89 14.47
N LEU A 185 -11.24 17.57 14.04
CA LEU A 185 -11.28 18.95 13.56
C LEU A 185 -12.17 19.08 12.32
N LEU A 186 -12.02 18.17 11.36
CA LEU A 186 -12.83 18.16 10.13
C LEU A 186 -14.30 17.87 10.43
N SER A 187 -14.60 16.89 11.29
CA SER A 187 -15.97 16.59 11.71
C SER A 187 -16.64 17.79 12.38
N LYS A 188 -15.93 18.51 13.25
CA LYS A 188 -16.43 19.74 13.88
C LYS A 188 -16.64 20.87 12.88
N ARG A 189 -15.67 21.09 11.98
CA ARG A 189 -15.70 22.21 11.01
C ARG A 189 -16.80 22.03 9.96
N PHE A 190 -16.90 20.86 9.37
CA PHE A 190 -17.83 20.59 8.26
C PHE A 190 -19.16 19.97 8.71
N LYS A 191 -19.32 19.67 10.01
CA LYS A 191 -20.50 18.98 10.59
C LYS A 191 -20.77 17.63 9.91
N THR A 192 -19.71 16.91 9.59
CA THR A 192 -19.73 15.62 8.89
C THR A 192 -19.35 14.47 9.82
N GLY A 193 -19.76 13.26 9.44
CA GLY A 193 -19.36 12.02 10.11
C GLY A 193 -17.99 11.49 9.64
N ASN A 194 -17.72 10.22 9.92
CA ASN A 194 -16.48 9.54 9.57
C ASN A 194 -16.52 8.86 8.19
N HIS A 195 -17.62 8.99 7.44
CA HIS A 195 -17.87 8.29 6.18
C HIS A 195 -16.69 8.34 5.19
N LEU A 196 -16.14 9.52 4.88
CA LEU A 196 -15.01 9.60 3.93
C LEU A 196 -13.73 8.92 4.45
N PHE A 197 -13.53 8.81 5.78
CA PHE A 197 -12.43 8.02 6.33
C PHE A 197 -12.70 6.51 6.17
N GLU A 198 -13.95 6.06 6.36
CA GLU A 198 -14.37 4.69 6.06
C GLU A 198 -14.14 4.35 4.58
N ILE A 199 -14.47 5.28 3.68
CA ILE A 199 -14.20 5.15 2.25
C ILE A 199 -12.69 5.13 1.95
N ALA A 200 -11.88 6.00 2.57
CA ALA A 200 -10.43 6.01 2.36
C ALA A 200 -9.76 4.70 2.81
N PHE A 201 -10.23 4.13 3.93
CA PHE A 201 -9.65 2.96 4.60
C PHE A 201 -10.57 1.73 4.52
N MET A 202 -11.24 1.52 3.38
CA MET A 202 -12.13 0.38 3.21
C MET A 202 -11.43 -0.97 3.48
N PRO A 203 -12.05 -1.87 4.26
CA PRO A 203 -11.52 -3.19 4.57
C PRO A 203 -11.15 -3.98 3.30
N ASN A 204 -9.93 -4.51 3.26
CA ASN A 204 -9.39 -5.35 2.19
C ASN A 204 -9.41 -4.74 0.77
N SER A 205 -9.82 -3.49 0.59
CA SER A 205 -9.91 -2.84 -0.72
C SER A 205 -8.79 -1.84 -0.95
N HIS A 206 -7.57 -2.35 -1.05
CA HIS A 206 -6.37 -1.55 -1.22
C HIS A 206 -5.94 -1.52 -2.70
N LEU A 207 -5.90 -0.33 -3.32
CA LEU A 207 -5.65 -0.21 -4.77
C LEU A 207 -4.31 -0.83 -5.20
N ARG A 208 -3.22 -0.62 -4.45
CA ARG A 208 -1.93 -1.25 -4.76
C ARG A 208 -2.00 -2.78 -4.77
N HIS A 209 -2.71 -3.41 -3.84
CA HIS A 209 -2.85 -4.87 -3.83
C HIS A 209 -3.59 -5.36 -5.08
N MET A 210 -4.63 -4.64 -5.52
CA MET A 210 -5.32 -4.93 -6.78
C MET A 210 -4.41 -4.73 -8.00
N MET A 211 -3.62 -3.66 -8.03
CA MET A 211 -2.69 -3.37 -9.14
C MET A 211 -1.58 -4.41 -9.27
N TYR A 212 -1.04 -4.90 -8.15
CA TYR A 212 0.04 -5.88 -8.15
C TYR A 212 -0.45 -7.32 -8.04
N ASN A 213 -1.77 -7.51 -8.08
CA ASN A 213 -2.44 -8.79 -7.98
C ASN A 213 -1.96 -9.61 -6.76
N GLU A 214 -1.85 -8.95 -5.60
CA GLU A 214 -1.21 -9.54 -4.42
C GLU A 214 -2.03 -10.69 -3.81
N GLY A 215 -3.35 -10.67 -3.97
CA GLY A 215 -4.27 -11.66 -3.39
C GLY A 215 -5.37 -12.09 -4.34
N SER A 216 -6.54 -12.40 -3.78
CA SER A 216 -7.67 -13.00 -4.50
C SER A 216 -8.81 -12.00 -4.76
N LEU A 217 -9.96 -12.52 -5.22
CA LEU A 217 -11.19 -11.73 -5.36
C LEU A 217 -11.63 -11.00 -4.07
N THR A 218 -11.16 -11.43 -2.88
CA THR A 218 -11.42 -10.74 -1.60
C THR A 218 -11.12 -9.25 -1.64
N MET A 219 -10.14 -8.84 -2.45
CA MET A 219 -9.76 -7.43 -2.57
C MET A 219 -10.91 -6.55 -3.10
N TYR A 220 -11.78 -7.13 -3.93
CA TYR A 220 -12.86 -6.45 -4.63
C TYR A 220 -14.20 -6.49 -3.89
N GLU A 221 -14.39 -7.47 -3.00
CA GLU A 221 -15.70 -7.78 -2.39
C GLU A 221 -16.31 -6.64 -1.58
N HIS A 222 -15.52 -5.91 -0.81
CA HIS A 222 -16.06 -4.83 0.02
C HIS A 222 -16.65 -3.72 -0.87
N ILE A 223 -15.93 -3.33 -1.93
CA ILE A 223 -16.42 -2.40 -2.93
C ILE A 223 -17.63 -2.98 -3.67
N GLU A 224 -17.60 -4.24 -4.09
CA GLU A 224 -18.71 -4.88 -4.81
C GLU A 224 -19.99 -4.89 -3.97
N ARG A 225 -19.88 -5.31 -2.71
CA ARG A 225 -20.99 -5.37 -1.76
C ARG A 225 -21.51 -3.97 -1.47
N GLY A 226 -20.61 -3.01 -1.27
CA GLY A 226 -20.94 -1.61 -1.03
C GLY A 226 -21.68 -0.96 -2.20
N LEU A 227 -21.25 -1.21 -3.44
CA LEU A 227 -21.92 -0.74 -4.64
C LEU A 227 -23.29 -1.40 -4.82
N SER A 228 -23.36 -2.71 -4.56
CA SER A 228 -24.58 -3.52 -4.66
C SER A 228 -25.65 -3.08 -3.67
N ASN A 229 -25.29 -2.88 -2.39
CA ASN A 229 -26.22 -2.49 -1.34
C ASN A 229 -26.41 -0.97 -1.17
N GLY A 230 -25.65 -0.15 -1.92
CA GLY A 230 -25.76 1.31 -1.91
C GLY A 230 -24.99 2.01 -0.79
N SER A 231 -24.23 1.30 0.06
CA SER A 231 -23.36 1.91 1.07
C SER A 231 -22.09 2.57 0.50
N VAL A 232 -21.74 2.24 -0.76
CA VAL A 232 -20.68 2.91 -1.52
C VAL A 232 -21.29 3.46 -2.81
N SER A 233 -21.21 4.78 -2.98
CA SER A 233 -21.62 5.47 -4.21
C SER A 233 -20.48 5.55 -5.24
N ARG A 234 -20.79 6.01 -6.46
CA ARG A 234 -19.75 6.30 -7.47
C ARG A 234 -18.82 7.45 -7.04
N ASN A 235 -19.34 8.42 -6.30
CA ASN A 235 -18.54 9.51 -5.76
C ASN A 235 -17.59 8.99 -4.67
N ASP A 236 -18.07 8.08 -3.81
CA ASP A 236 -17.21 7.42 -2.82
C ASP A 236 -16.10 6.61 -3.47
N LEU A 237 -16.41 5.82 -4.50
CA LEU A 237 -15.39 5.07 -5.25
C LEU A 237 -14.37 6.00 -5.92
N THR A 238 -14.81 7.18 -6.37
CA THR A 238 -13.94 8.20 -6.96
C THR A 238 -13.04 8.81 -5.89
N PHE A 239 -13.58 9.13 -4.71
CA PHE A 239 -12.80 9.60 -3.57
C PHE A 239 -11.77 8.56 -3.10
N TRP A 240 -12.16 7.28 -2.94
CA TRP A 240 -11.26 6.17 -2.63
C TRP A 240 -10.11 6.07 -3.63
N TYR A 241 -10.41 6.20 -4.92
CA TYR A 241 -9.38 6.17 -5.97
C TYR A 241 -8.35 7.30 -5.77
N TYR A 242 -8.79 8.53 -5.52
CA TYR A 242 -7.89 9.65 -5.31
C TYR A 242 -7.13 9.60 -4.00
N HIS A 243 -7.69 9.04 -2.93
CA HIS A 243 -6.93 8.68 -1.72
C HIS A 243 -5.72 7.81 -2.09
N TRP A 244 -5.91 6.79 -2.92
CA TRP A 244 -4.82 5.94 -3.38
C TRP A 244 -3.86 6.63 -4.35
N VAL A 245 -4.34 7.52 -5.23
CA VAL A 245 -3.47 8.36 -6.07
C VAL A 245 -2.48 9.13 -5.22
N ILE A 246 -2.97 9.80 -4.17
CA ILE A 246 -2.12 10.58 -3.28
C ILE A 246 -1.16 9.67 -2.49
N ASN A 247 -1.64 8.55 -1.98
CA ASN A 247 -0.80 7.58 -1.26
C ASN A 247 0.37 7.08 -2.13
N ILE A 248 0.08 6.72 -3.40
CA ILE A 248 1.04 6.24 -4.40
C ILE A 248 2.01 7.35 -4.81
N ALA A 249 1.54 8.58 -5.00
CA ALA A 249 2.39 9.71 -5.37
C ALA A 249 3.50 9.97 -4.35
N GLY A 250 3.18 9.92 -3.06
CA GLY A 250 4.18 10.09 -1.98
C GLY A 250 4.84 8.80 -1.47
N PHE A 251 4.61 7.65 -2.12
CA PHE A 251 5.04 6.33 -1.60
C PHE A 251 6.56 6.22 -1.40
N ARG A 252 7.35 6.92 -2.23
CA ARG A 252 8.82 6.98 -2.16
C ARG A 252 9.35 8.34 -1.68
N GLY A 253 8.56 9.05 -0.86
CA GLY A 253 8.92 10.36 -0.33
C GLY A 253 10.23 10.40 0.47
N GLN A 254 10.63 9.27 1.08
CA GLN A 254 11.92 9.15 1.80
C GLN A 254 13.15 9.21 0.87
N ILE A 255 12.96 9.08 -0.44
CA ILE A 255 14.01 9.14 -1.47
C ILE A 255 13.85 10.43 -2.26
N ALA A 256 12.62 10.71 -2.67
CA ALA A 256 12.25 11.91 -3.41
C ALA A 256 11.15 12.67 -2.66
N PRO A 257 11.52 13.51 -1.67
CA PRO A 257 10.53 14.21 -0.84
C PRO A 257 9.71 15.22 -1.64
N LYS A 258 10.31 15.85 -2.67
CA LYS A 258 9.66 16.76 -3.62
C LYS A 258 9.35 16.05 -4.93
N GLY A 259 8.07 15.97 -5.27
CA GLY A 259 7.58 15.27 -6.46
C GLY A 259 7.24 13.80 -6.19
N SER A 260 6.83 13.09 -7.23
CA SER A 260 6.45 11.69 -7.17
C SER A 260 7.46 10.86 -7.96
N LEU A 261 8.17 9.97 -7.28
CA LEU A 261 9.05 9.00 -7.95
C LEU A 261 8.29 7.78 -8.47
N TYR A 262 7.14 7.47 -7.86
CA TYR A 262 6.47 6.18 -8.03
C TYR A 262 5.25 6.23 -8.96
N LEU A 263 4.52 7.35 -8.97
CA LEU A 263 3.40 7.57 -9.89
C LEU A 263 3.90 7.96 -11.28
N THR A 264 4.48 6.99 -11.98
CA THR A 264 4.90 7.06 -13.39
C THR A 264 3.71 6.83 -14.32
N GLN A 265 3.91 6.96 -15.64
CA GLN A 265 2.84 6.67 -16.60
C GLN A 265 2.34 5.22 -16.51
N ASN A 266 3.25 4.27 -16.31
CA ASN A 266 2.90 2.86 -16.18
C ASN A 266 2.09 2.60 -14.91
N THR A 267 2.47 3.21 -13.79
CA THR A 267 1.72 3.14 -12.54
C THR A 267 0.32 3.74 -12.71
N TYR A 268 0.20 4.90 -13.34
CA TYR A 268 -1.07 5.53 -13.67
C TYR A 268 -1.96 4.65 -14.54
N ASN A 269 -1.41 4.03 -15.59
CA ASN A 269 -2.15 3.13 -16.47
C ASN A 269 -2.70 1.91 -15.70
N ALA A 270 -1.91 1.31 -14.81
CA ALA A 270 -2.36 0.23 -13.95
C ALA A 270 -3.49 0.66 -13.01
N MET A 271 -3.35 1.82 -12.36
CA MET A 271 -4.39 2.38 -11.48
C MET A 271 -5.70 2.63 -12.24
N SER A 272 -5.61 3.30 -13.38
CA SER A 272 -6.75 3.62 -14.24
C SER A 272 -7.44 2.36 -14.77
N ALA A 273 -6.67 1.31 -15.08
CA ALA A 273 -7.24 0.02 -15.50
C ALA A 273 -8.02 -0.66 -14.38
N VAL A 274 -7.52 -0.66 -13.13
CA VAL A 274 -8.27 -1.16 -11.97
C VAL A 274 -9.52 -0.31 -11.74
N LYS A 275 -9.41 1.02 -11.78
CA LYS A 275 -10.56 1.92 -11.63
C LYS A 275 -11.64 1.65 -12.67
N ALA A 276 -11.27 1.47 -13.93
CA ALA A 276 -12.22 1.14 -15.00
C ALA A 276 -12.94 -0.19 -14.77
N VAL A 277 -12.26 -1.19 -14.20
CA VAL A 277 -12.86 -2.47 -13.79
C VAL A 277 -13.87 -2.27 -12.66
N LEU A 278 -13.53 -1.47 -11.63
CA LEU A 278 -14.44 -1.17 -10.52
C LEU A 278 -15.64 -0.33 -10.96
N ASP A 279 -15.45 0.60 -11.91
CA ASP A 279 -16.54 1.36 -12.50
C ASP A 279 -17.51 0.48 -13.29
N LYS A 280 -16.98 -0.53 -13.98
CA LYS A 280 -17.81 -1.54 -14.64
C LYS A 280 -18.58 -2.37 -13.62
N LEU A 281 -17.92 -2.81 -12.54
CA LEU A 281 -18.57 -3.53 -11.44
C LEU A 281 -19.76 -2.75 -10.85
N GLY A 282 -19.62 -1.42 -10.70
CA GLY A 282 -20.70 -0.55 -10.23
C GLY A 282 -21.80 -0.26 -11.26
N LYS A 283 -21.57 -0.49 -12.56
CA LYS A 283 -22.59 -0.39 -13.62
C LYS A 283 -23.37 -1.69 -13.76
N ASP A 284 -22.65 -2.82 -13.71
CA ASP A 284 -23.20 -4.16 -13.91
C ASP A 284 -23.65 -4.77 -12.58
N LYS A 285 -24.36 -4.00 -11.75
CA LYS A 285 -24.80 -4.45 -10.41
C LYS A 285 -25.55 -5.77 -10.51
N GLY A 286 -25.08 -6.79 -9.78
CA GLY A 286 -25.68 -8.12 -9.77
C GLY A 286 -25.24 -9.07 -10.89
N ASN A 287 -24.35 -8.65 -11.80
CA ASN A 287 -23.76 -9.57 -12.79
C ASN A 287 -22.70 -10.48 -12.13
N LYS A 288 -23.15 -11.61 -11.59
CA LYS A 288 -22.29 -12.63 -10.96
C LYS A 288 -21.25 -13.26 -11.90
N SER A 289 -21.36 -13.05 -13.21
CA SER A 289 -20.39 -13.58 -14.19
C SER A 289 -19.18 -12.68 -14.40
N PHE A 290 -19.25 -11.40 -13.99
CA PHE A 290 -18.15 -10.47 -14.18
C PHE A 290 -17.07 -10.68 -13.12
N ASN A 291 -15.89 -11.13 -13.54
CA ASN A 291 -14.73 -11.26 -12.67
C ASN A 291 -13.79 -10.04 -12.85
N PRO A 292 -13.73 -9.12 -11.86
CA PRO A 292 -12.94 -7.90 -11.99
C PRO A 292 -11.44 -8.19 -12.09
N MET A 293 -10.95 -9.17 -11.35
CA MET A 293 -9.55 -9.57 -11.37
C MET A 293 -9.14 -10.15 -12.73
N ARG A 294 -9.94 -11.06 -13.31
CA ARG A 294 -9.69 -11.60 -14.66
C ARG A 294 -9.73 -10.51 -15.73
N ALA A 295 -10.67 -9.55 -15.62
CA ALA A 295 -10.75 -8.42 -16.54
C ALA A 295 -9.51 -7.51 -16.47
N TYR A 296 -8.99 -7.25 -15.27
CA TYR A 296 -7.75 -6.49 -15.08
C TYR A 296 -6.54 -7.24 -15.62
N LEU A 297 -6.39 -8.53 -15.29
CA LEU A 297 -5.29 -9.37 -15.75
C LEU A 297 -5.29 -9.56 -17.28
N GLY A 298 -6.46 -9.60 -17.91
CA GLY A 298 -6.57 -9.57 -19.37
C GLY A 298 -5.91 -8.32 -19.98
N LYS A 299 -6.21 -7.13 -19.44
CA LYS A 299 -5.54 -5.89 -19.89
C LYS A 299 -4.03 -5.92 -19.67
N ARG A 300 -3.58 -6.52 -18.56
CA ARG A 300 -2.15 -6.70 -18.28
C ARG A 300 -1.49 -7.62 -19.30
N ALA A 301 -2.15 -8.72 -19.69
CA ALA A 301 -1.68 -9.61 -20.75
C ALA A 301 -1.55 -8.87 -22.10
N ASP A 302 -2.52 -8.02 -22.44
CA ASP A 302 -2.50 -7.23 -23.69
C ASP A 302 -1.31 -6.27 -23.78
N TRP A 303 -0.94 -5.61 -22.67
CA TRP A 303 0.22 -4.71 -22.61
C TRP A 303 1.54 -5.45 -22.83
N LEU A 304 1.59 -6.71 -22.40
CA LEU A 304 2.76 -7.59 -22.49
C LEU A 304 2.79 -8.41 -23.79
N LYS A 305 1.74 -8.34 -24.61
CA LYS A 305 1.60 -9.11 -25.86
C LYS A 305 1.77 -10.62 -25.65
N LEU A 306 1.18 -11.15 -24.58
CA LEU A 306 1.30 -12.57 -24.23
C LEU A 306 0.61 -13.48 -25.25
N ASP A 307 -0.35 -12.96 -26.00
CA ASP A 307 -1.02 -13.63 -27.12
C ASP A 307 -0.07 -13.98 -28.27
N HIS A 308 1.08 -13.30 -28.39
CA HIS A 308 2.13 -13.65 -29.34
C HIS A 308 2.97 -14.86 -28.93
N TYR A 309 2.91 -15.26 -27.65
CA TYR A 309 3.77 -16.32 -27.10
C TYR A 309 3.00 -17.57 -26.70
N THR A 310 1.74 -17.43 -26.28
CA THR A 310 0.85 -18.56 -25.97
C THR A 310 -0.59 -18.25 -26.36
N HIS A 311 -1.29 -19.24 -26.92
CA HIS A 311 -2.72 -19.15 -27.22
C HIS A 311 -3.60 -19.64 -26.05
N ASN A 312 -3.01 -20.17 -24.98
CA ASN A 312 -3.73 -20.60 -23.79
C ASN A 312 -4.09 -19.37 -22.95
N THR A 313 -5.36 -18.98 -22.94
CA THR A 313 -5.85 -17.82 -22.18
C THR A 313 -5.58 -17.93 -20.68
N ASP A 314 -5.66 -19.12 -20.08
CA ASP A 314 -5.42 -19.27 -18.64
C ASP A 314 -3.93 -19.08 -18.30
N GLU A 315 -3.05 -19.50 -19.20
CA GLU A 315 -1.62 -19.22 -19.09
C GLU A 315 -1.31 -17.73 -19.27
N GLN A 316 -1.95 -17.05 -20.23
CA GLN A 316 -1.81 -15.60 -20.37
C GLN A 316 -2.21 -14.86 -19.09
N ILE A 317 -3.32 -15.26 -18.46
CA ILE A 317 -3.77 -14.66 -17.19
C ILE A 317 -2.80 -14.97 -16.04
N ALA A 318 -2.29 -16.20 -15.97
CA ALA A 318 -1.32 -16.58 -14.94
C ALA A 318 0.01 -15.82 -15.09
N LEU A 319 0.51 -15.65 -16.31
CA LEU A 319 1.69 -14.83 -16.59
C LEU A 319 1.43 -13.35 -16.30
N ALA A 320 0.25 -12.84 -16.65
CA ALA A 320 -0.13 -11.47 -16.34
C ALA A 320 -0.20 -11.20 -14.82
N SER A 321 -0.58 -12.21 -14.02
CA SER A 321 -0.53 -12.18 -12.55
C SER A 321 0.91 -12.01 -12.04
N ILE A 322 1.85 -12.83 -12.54
CA ILE A 322 3.29 -12.68 -12.22
C ILE A 322 3.79 -11.29 -12.61
N ALA A 323 3.45 -10.84 -13.82
CA ALA A 323 3.84 -9.54 -14.34
C ALA A 323 3.29 -8.37 -13.52
N ALA A 324 2.08 -8.49 -12.96
CA ALA A 324 1.52 -7.53 -12.02
C ALA A 324 2.41 -7.40 -10.77
N SER A 325 2.77 -8.51 -10.13
CA SER A 325 3.63 -8.50 -8.94
C SER A 325 5.04 -7.98 -9.22
N LEU A 326 5.59 -8.26 -10.41
CA LEU A 326 6.91 -7.78 -10.86
C LEU A 326 6.90 -6.38 -11.49
N ARG A 327 5.73 -5.74 -11.60
CA ARG A 327 5.59 -4.39 -12.18
C ARG A 327 6.09 -4.31 -13.64
N LEU A 328 5.79 -5.31 -14.46
CA LEU A 328 6.15 -5.35 -15.89
C LEU A 328 5.06 -4.70 -16.76
N PHE A 329 5.41 -4.00 -17.84
CA PHE A 329 4.45 -3.22 -18.64
C PHE A 329 4.67 -3.28 -20.15
N SER A 330 5.81 -3.79 -20.63
CA SER A 330 6.14 -3.76 -22.05
C SER A 330 6.14 -5.13 -22.73
N PRO A 331 5.97 -5.19 -24.06
CA PRO A 331 6.09 -6.44 -24.82
C PRO A 331 7.42 -7.17 -24.61
N ASP A 332 8.54 -6.45 -24.56
CA ASP A 332 9.86 -7.05 -24.32
C ASP A 332 9.96 -7.71 -22.94
N GLN A 333 9.36 -7.09 -21.93
CA GLN A 333 9.25 -7.70 -20.60
C GLN A 333 8.32 -8.93 -20.62
N GLY A 334 7.25 -8.90 -21.43
CA GLY A 334 6.37 -10.05 -21.66
C GLY A 334 7.12 -11.25 -22.25
N LYS A 335 7.97 -11.01 -23.26
CA LYS A 335 8.85 -12.02 -23.84
C LYS A 335 9.79 -12.63 -22.80
N GLN A 336 10.48 -11.79 -22.03
CA GLN A 336 11.42 -12.24 -21.01
C GLN A 336 10.72 -13.05 -19.92
N LEU A 337 9.53 -12.62 -19.49
CA LEU A 337 8.72 -13.34 -18.51
C LEU A 337 8.33 -14.73 -19.03
N TYR A 338 7.78 -14.81 -20.25
CA TYR A 338 7.40 -16.09 -20.86
C TYR A 338 8.58 -17.06 -20.91
N GLN A 339 9.73 -16.58 -21.40
CA GLN A 339 10.96 -17.38 -21.46
C GLN A 339 11.45 -17.83 -20.08
N ALA A 340 11.40 -16.96 -19.07
CA ALA A 340 11.81 -17.28 -17.71
C ALA A 340 10.86 -18.29 -17.05
N PHE A 341 9.55 -18.12 -17.23
CA PHE A 341 8.54 -19.03 -16.69
C PHE A 341 8.70 -20.44 -17.27
N HIS A 342 9.00 -20.57 -18.56
CA HIS A 342 9.21 -21.88 -19.21
C HIS A 342 10.53 -22.57 -18.85
N LYS A 343 11.44 -21.88 -18.15
CA LYS A 343 12.63 -22.51 -17.54
C LYS A 343 12.33 -23.16 -16.19
N LEU A 344 11.18 -22.89 -15.59
CA LEU A 344 10.76 -23.55 -14.34
C LEU A 344 10.48 -25.04 -14.60
N SER A 345 10.51 -25.83 -13.53
CA SER A 345 10.05 -27.22 -13.59
C SER A 345 8.58 -27.28 -14.01
N SER A 346 8.17 -28.32 -14.75
CA SER A 346 6.75 -28.50 -15.13
C SER A 346 5.83 -28.56 -13.89
N LYS A 347 6.35 -29.05 -12.76
CA LYS A 347 5.66 -29.04 -11.47
C LYS A 347 5.38 -27.62 -10.98
N ASP A 348 6.37 -26.72 -11.00
CA ASP A 348 6.19 -25.34 -10.52
C ASP A 348 5.36 -24.50 -11.49
N GLN A 349 5.49 -24.72 -12.80
CA GLN A 349 4.60 -24.11 -13.79
C GLN A 349 3.14 -24.48 -13.51
N LYS A 350 2.86 -25.77 -13.30
CA LYS A 350 1.52 -26.24 -12.95
C LYS A 350 1.02 -25.68 -11.62
N ARG A 351 1.85 -25.67 -10.56
CA ARG A 351 1.50 -25.09 -9.26
C ARG A 351 1.10 -23.62 -9.40
N TRP A 352 1.83 -22.84 -10.20
CA TRP A 352 1.50 -21.45 -10.44
C TRP A 352 0.17 -21.28 -11.20
N LEU A 353 -0.06 -22.07 -12.26
CA LEU A 353 -1.32 -22.04 -13.01
C LEU A 353 -2.51 -22.36 -12.09
N ASP A 354 -2.41 -23.41 -11.29
CA ASP A 354 -3.45 -23.82 -10.34
C ASP A 354 -3.69 -22.73 -9.28
N TYR A 355 -2.62 -22.15 -8.72
CA TYR A 355 -2.71 -21.03 -7.79
C TYR A 355 -3.39 -19.81 -8.42
N SER A 356 -2.97 -19.40 -9.60
CA SER A 356 -3.55 -18.24 -10.30
C SER A 356 -5.04 -18.46 -10.58
N HIS A 357 -5.43 -19.66 -11.01
CA HIS A 357 -6.83 -19.99 -11.24
C HIS A 357 -7.65 -19.97 -9.93
N TYR A 358 -7.09 -20.50 -8.85
CA TYR A 358 -7.72 -20.45 -7.52
C TYR A 358 -7.96 -19.01 -7.04
N GLN A 359 -6.99 -18.09 -7.21
CA GLN A 359 -7.15 -16.70 -6.80
C GLN A 359 -8.30 -15.99 -7.52
N LEU A 360 -8.62 -16.38 -8.76
CA LEU A 360 -9.75 -15.85 -9.53
C LEU A 360 -11.12 -16.26 -8.99
N SER A 361 -11.22 -17.25 -8.11
CA SER A 361 -12.50 -17.70 -7.53
C SER A 361 -12.54 -17.59 -6.00
N ASN A 362 -11.39 -17.44 -5.35
CA ASN A 362 -11.30 -17.42 -3.91
C ASN A 362 -11.75 -16.08 -3.31
N THR A 363 -12.69 -16.16 -2.38
CA THR A 363 -13.31 -15.02 -1.66
C THR A 363 -13.10 -15.11 -0.14
N THR A 364 -12.19 -15.97 0.32
CA THR A 364 -12.08 -16.29 1.75
C THR A 364 -10.71 -16.05 2.35
N THR A 365 -9.65 -15.96 1.55
CA THR A 365 -8.29 -15.78 2.06
C THR A 365 -7.88 -14.31 2.00
N PRO A 366 -7.36 -13.75 3.11
CA PRO A 366 -6.74 -12.42 3.09
C PRO A 366 -5.62 -12.36 2.06
N ALA A 367 -5.46 -11.21 1.40
CA ALA A 367 -4.36 -11.01 0.48
C ALA A 367 -3.01 -11.10 1.22
N PRO A 368 -2.02 -11.84 0.69
CA PRO A 368 -0.64 -11.74 1.11
C PRO A 368 -0.15 -10.28 1.13
N THR A 369 0.77 -9.99 2.05
CA THR A 369 1.38 -8.66 2.16
C THR A 369 2.86 -8.69 1.80
N TYR A 370 3.33 -7.64 1.12
CA TYR A 370 4.73 -7.42 0.74
C TYR A 370 5.31 -8.39 -0.32
N ALA A 371 4.48 -9.22 -0.96
CA ALA A 371 4.95 -10.05 -2.07
C ALA A 371 5.55 -9.22 -3.22
N PRO A 372 4.97 -8.09 -3.66
CA PRO A 372 5.60 -7.26 -4.69
C PRO A 372 6.91 -6.63 -4.24
N ALA A 373 7.11 -6.39 -2.93
CA ALA A 373 8.38 -5.89 -2.42
C ALA A 373 9.47 -6.97 -2.51
N LEU A 374 9.14 -8.22 -2.17
CA LEU A 374 10.02 -9.37 -2.37
C LEU A 374 10.43 -9.51 -3.85
N PHE A 375 9.45 -9.51 -4.76
CA PHE A 375 9.72 -9.63 -6.19
C PHE A 375 10.51 -8.43 -6.74
N ALA A 376 10.13 -7.20 -6.40
CA ALA A 376 10.83 -6.01 -6.89
C ALA A 376 12.29 -5.95 -6.40
N ASN A 377 12.54 -6.26 -5.13
CA ASN A 377 13.89 -6.28 -4.58
C ASN A 377 14.74 -7.39 -5.24
N ALA A 378 14.15 -8.55 -5.50
CA ALA A 378 14.84 -9.63 -6.20
C ALA A 378 15.19 -9.28 -7.66
N VAL A 379 14.29 -8.59 -8.38
CA VAL A 379 14.57 -8.14 -9.76
C VAL A 379 15.72 -7.15 -9.79
N VAL A 380 15.78 -6.22 -8.83
CA VAL A 380 16.89 -5.26 -8.73
C VAL A 380 18.21 -5.98 -8.49
N GLU A 381 18.18 -7.08 -7.74
CA GLU A 381 19.38 -7.79 -7.30
C GLU A 381 19.92 -8.81 -8.32
N ALA A 382 19.06 -9.63 -8.93
CA ALA A 382 19.47 -10.70 -9.86
C ALA A 382 18.80 -10.63 -11.24
N GLY A 383 17.95 -9.63 -11.49
CA GLY A 383 17.21 -9.52 -12.74
C GLY A 383 15.98 -10.44 -12.81
N LEU A 384 15.22 -10.28 -13.89
CA LEU A 384 13.90 -10.91 -14.05
C LEU A 384 13.97 -12.44 -14.09
N ALA A 385 14.86 -13.02 -14.89
CA ALA A 385 14.90 -14.47 -15.09
C ALA A 385 15.22 -15.22 -13.80
N ASP A 386 16.26 -14.79 -13.08
CA ASP A 386 16.70 -15.43 -11.84
C ASP A 386 15.69 -15.22 -10.71
N THR A 387 14.99 -14.08 -10.71
CA THR A 387 13.86 -13.86 -9.80
C THR A 387 12.75 -14.88 -10.02
N ILE A 388 12.34 -15.13 -11.27
CA ILE A 388 11.31 -16.13 -11.56
C ILE A 388 11.77 -17.53 -11.12
N ILE A 389 12.99 -17.91 -11.49
CA ILE A 389 13.51 -19.26 -11.22
C ILE A 389 13.70 -19.51 -9.71
N SER A 390 14.11 -18.49 -8.97
CA SER A 390 14.51 -18.65 -7.56
C SER A 390 13.39 -18.29 -6.58
N VAL A 391 12.65 -17.21 -6.85
CA VAL A 391 11.70 -16.62 -5.89
C VAL A 391 10.27 -17.12 -6.09
N LEU A 392 9.83 -17.38 -7.33
CA LEU A 392 8.46 -17.85 -7.56
C LEU A 392 8.18 -19.21 -6.88
N PRO A 393 9.08 -20.22 -6.95
CA PRO A 393 8.84 -21.48 -6.24
C PRO A 393 8.79 -21.29 -4.72
N LEU A 394 9.64 -20.43 -4.15
CA LEU A 394 9.61 -20.10 -2.73
C LEU A 394 8.28 -19.45 -2.33
N PHE A 395 7.80 -18.50 -3.13
CA PHE A 395 6.50 -17.88 -2.92
C PHE A 395 5.41 -18.94 -2.85
N LEU A 396 5.40 -19.89 -3.80
CA LEU A 396 4.45 -21.01 -3.80
C LEU A 396 4.61 -21.92 -2.58
N ASP A 397 5.83 -22.18 -2.12
CA ASP A 397 6.07 -22.96 -0.89
C ASP A 397 5.49 -22.27 0.35
N VAL A 398 5.57 -20.94 0.43
CA VAL A 398 4.94 -20.14 1.49
C VAL A 398 3.41 -20.25 1.42
N ILE A 399 2.82 -20.10 0.23
CA ILE A 399 1.37 -20.21 0.05
C ILE A 399 0.87 -21.62 0.40
N ASP A 400 1.56 -22.68 -0.04
CA ASP A 400 1.17 -24.05 0.27
C ASP A 400 1.24 -24.30 1.78
N LYS A 401 2.27 -23.79 2.45
CA LYS A 401 2.42 -23.88 3.90
C LYS A 401 1.32 -23.12 4.64
N GLU A 402 0.98 -21.92 4.18
CA GLU A 402 -0.10 -21.10 4.71
C GLU A 402 -1.44 -21.87 4.65
N GLN A 403 -1.78 -22.42 3.48
CA GLN A 403 -3.01 -23.20 3.29
C GLN A 403 -3.08 -24.41 4.23
N GLN A 404 -1.96 -25.13 4.39
CA GLN A 404 -1.88 -26.25 5.34
C GLN A 404 -2.09 -25.79 6.78
N MET A 405 -1.45 -24.68 7.19
CA MET A 405 -1.60 -24.16 8.55
C MET A 405 -3.03 -23.71 8.84
N ARG A 406 -3.70 -23.06 7.87
CA ARG A 406 -5.13 -22.70 8.00
C ARG A 406 -6.01 -23.94 8.13
N LYS A 407 -5.81 -24.95 7.28
CA LYS A 407 -6.55 -26.22 7.32
C LYS A 407 -6.39 -26.93 8.67
N ASN A 408 -5.21 -26.81 9.29
CA ASN A 408 -4.90 -27.40 10.59
C ASN A 408 -5.31 -26.51 11.78
N GLY A 409 -5.92 -25.35 11.56
CA GLY A 409 -6.29 -24.40 12.62
C GLY A 409 -5.09 -23.71 13.29
N GLN A 410 -3.90 -23.77 12.68
CA GLN A 410 -2.66 -23.20 13.21
C GLN A 410 -2.47 -21.73 12.85
N LEU A 411 -3.13 -21.25 11.80
CA LEU A 411 -3.10 -19.85 11.38
C LEU A 411 -4.54 -19.30 11.34
N ASN A 412 -4.78 -18.20 12.03
CA ASN A 412 -6.09 -17.54 12.05
C ASN A 412 -6.52 -17.16 10.62
N PRO A 413 -7.74 -17.55 10.16
CA PRO A 413 -8.28 -17.22 8.83
C PRO A 413 -8.16 -15.75 8.41
N GLU A 414 -8.18 -14.81 9.36
CA GLU A 414 -8.14 -13.37 9.11
C GLU A 414 -6.72 -12.78 9.07
N VAL A 415 -5.71 -13.51 9.54
CA VAL A 415 -4.32 -13.05 9.57
C VAL A 415 -3.70 -13.28 8.18
N PRO A 416 -3.28 -12.24 7.44
CA PRO A 416 -2.62 -12.41 6.15
C PRO A 416 -1.21 -12.98 6.33
N VAL A 417 -0.75 -13.78 5.36
CA VAL A 417 0.67 -14.15 5.29
C VAL A 417 1.49 -12.91 4.90
N SER A 418 2.62 -12.70 5.56
CA SER A 418 3.46 -11.51 5.38
C SER A 418 4.86 -11.87 4.91
N PHE A 419 5.23 -11.37 3.74
CA PHE A 419 6.57 -11.51 3.16
C PHE A 419 7.54 -10.42 3.68
N ARG A 420 7.18 -9.66 4.72
CA ARG A 420 7.96 -8.49 5.17
C ARG A 420 9.43 -8.81 5.47
N LEU A 421 9.72 -9.93 6.15
CA LEU A 421 11.09 -10.34 6.45
C LEU A 421 11.80 -10.84 5.19
N LEU A 422 11.14 -11.70 4.42
CA LEU A 422 11.68 -12.23 3.16
C LEU A 422 12.01 -11.13 2.14
N SER A 423 11.27 -10.02 2.16
CA SER A 423 11.49 -8.88 1.27
C SER A 423 12.70 -8.02 1.65
N GLN A 424 13.32 -8.24 2.81
CA GLN A 424 14.52 -7.48 3.21
C GLN A 424 15.71 -7.86 2.35
N HIS A 425 16.53 -6.89 1.95
CA HIS A 425 17.67 -7.10 1.05
C HIS A 425 18.59 -8.25 1.47
N GLN A 426 18.96 -8.35 2.75
CA GLN A 426 19.82 -9.45 3.23
C GLN A 426 19.19 -10.83 3.09
N GLN A 427 17.86 -10.93 3.11
CA GLN A 427 17.13 -12.18 2.90
C GLN A 427 16.99 -12.48 1.42
N VAL A 428 16.67 -11.46 0.59
CA VAL A 428 16.66 -11.57 -0.87
C VAL A 428 18.01 -12.02 -1.42
N HIS A 429 19.11 -11.42 -0.96
CA HIS A 429 20.46 -11.83 -1.30
C HIS A 429 20.73 -13.32 -0.99
N ARG A 430 20.38 -13.75 0.22
CA ARG A 430 20.54 -15.15 0.62
C ARG A 430 19.70 -16.08 -0.24
N LEU A 431 18.47 -15.71 -0.54
CA LEU A 431 17.56 -16.47 -1.39
C LEU A 431 18.10 -16.69 -2.81
N LEU A 432 18.76 -15.69 -3.37
CA LEU A 432 19.27 -15.72 -4.74
C LEU A 432 20.61 -16.43 -4.86
N HIS A 433 21.43 -16.43 -3.81
CA HIS A 433 22.82 -16.90 -3.88
C HIS A 433 23.16 -18.14 -3.06
N GLN A 434 22.27 -18.65 -2.19
CA GLN A 434 22.53 -19.87 -1.41
C GLN A 434 22.04 -21.14 -2.14
N LEU A 435 22.89 -22.17 -2.16
CA LEU A 435 22.62 -23.47 -2.81
C LEU A 435 21.54 -24.31 -2.12
N HIS A 436 21.19 -24.00 -0.86
CA HIS A 436 20.21 -24.76 -0.08
C HIS A 436 19.06 -23.84 0.33
N ARG A 437 17.86 -24.20 -0.13
CA ARG A 437 16.62 -23.57 0.35
C ARG A 437 16.33 -24.11 1.74
N GLY A 438 16.46 -23.25 2.75
CA GLY A 438 16.02 -23.56 4.10
C GLY A 438 14.51 -23.83 4.16
N LEU A 439 14.02 -24.31 5.31
CA LEU A 439 12.60 -24.58 5.50
C LEU A 439 11.83 -23.28 5.68
N VAL A 440 10.68 -23.17 5.00
CA VAL A 440 9.73 -22.08 5.20
C VAL A 440 9.03 -22.21 6.55
N ILE A 441 9.08 -21.14 7.34
CA ILE A 441 8.34 -20.99 8.60
C ILE A 441 7.40 -19.81 8.49
N ILE A 442 6.17 -19.97 8.97
CA ILE A 442 5.20 -18.90 9.15
C ILE A 442 4.91 -18.79 10.64
N ASP A 443 5.09 -17.61 11.21
CA ASP A 443 4.68 -17.32 12.58
C ASP A 443 3.13 -17.36 12.67
N PRO A 444 2.55 -18.21 13.53
CA PRO A 444 1.10 -18.44 13.56
C PRO A 444 0.29 -17.24 14.12
N VAL A 445 0.95 -16.34 14.84
CA VAL A 445 0.31 -15.16 15.45
C VAL A 445 0.33 -14.00 14.48
N THR A 446 1.46 -13.77 13.84
CA THR A 446 1.72 -12.58 13.02
C THR A 446 1.63 -12.84 11.52
N GLY A 447 1.56 -14.11 11.09
CA GLY A 447 1.55 -14.52 9.69
C GLY A 447 2.88 -14.30 8.96
N VAL A 448 3.94 -13.91 9.67
CA VAL A 448 5.22 -13.53 9.05
C VAL A 448 5.96 -14.76 8.55
N ALA A 449 6.25 -14.78 7.25
CA ALA A 449 7.04 -15.80 6.61
C ALA A 449 8.55 -15.52 6.75
N SER A 450 9.33 -16.57 6.98
CA SER A 450 10.78 -16.57 7.07
C SER A 450 11.35 -17.92 6.64
N ILE A 451 12.67 -18.01 6.53
CA ILE A 451 13.39 -19.24 6.17
C ILE A 451 14.38 -19.56 7.27
N THR A 452 14.46 -20.85 7.66
CA THR A 452 15.46 -21.31 8.62
C THR A 452 16.87 -21.13 8.08
N LYS A 453 17.80 -20.84 8.98
CA LYS A 453 19.23 -20.86 8.66
C LYS A 453 19.69 -22.25 8.24
#